data_AF-A0A0B7ISH3-F1
#
_entry.id   AF-A0A0B7ISH3-F1
#
_cell.length_a   1.000
_cell.length_b   1.000
_cell.length_c   1.000
_cell.angle_alpha   90.00
_cell.angle_beta   90.00
_cell.angle_gamma   90.00
#
_symmetry.space_group_name_H-M   'P 1'
#
loop_
_entity.id
_entity.type
_entity.pdbx_description
1 polymer ?
#
loop_
_entity_poly.entity_id
_entity_poly.type
_entity_poly.pdbx_seq_one_letter_code
_entity_poly.pdbx_strand_id
1 'polypeptide(L)'
;MIEREREIAVRGFVNEKFNTTFGKNQFRRAFFNGSVELRNPSSKYLVDYYQYAAWEASAKSDEQMSVIRQLRGSGFPENEDLLFSWLVRYDPLTKSKTKVDGYSIYAPSTSELYTTINDPDNQTVEEWTLDVHLCRNIGANKPVFIATNVDLN
;
A
#
# COMPACT_ATOMS: atom_id res chain seq x y z
N MET A 1 10.30 -22.02 -20.01
CA MET A 1 10.92 -21.00 -19.12
C MET A 1 9.96 -20.81 -17.98
N ILE A 2 10.42 -20.95 -16.73
CA ILE A 2 9.63 -20.51 -15.58
C ILE A 2 9.90 -19.00 -15.50
N GLU A 3 8.91 -18.20 -15.86
CA GLU A 3 8.95 -16.76 -15.65
C GLU A 3 8.92 -16.55 -14.13
N ARG A 4 10.00 -16.02 -13.56
CA ARG A 4 10.03 -15.72 -12.13
C ARG A 4 9.20 -14.47 -11.93
N GLU A 5 8.28 -14.53 -10.98
CA GLU A 5 7.53 -13.36 -10.51
C GLU A 5 8.52 -12.25 -10.13
N ARG A 6 8.19 -11.01 -10.51
CA ARG A 6 9.04 -9.86 -10.23
C ARG A 6 9.19 -9.69 -8.72
N GLU A 7 10.43 -9.44 -8.30
CA GLU A 7 10.78 -9.29 -6.90
C GLU A 7 10.15 -8.00 -6.32
N ILE A 8 9.39 -8.15 -5.23
CA ILE A 8 8.65 -7.08 -4.55
C ILE A 8 8.94 -7.10 -3.05
N ALA A 9 9.04 -5.91 -2.45
CA ALA A 9 9.06 -5.74 -1.00
C ALA A 9 8.10 -4.62 -0.59
N VAL A 10 7.13 -4.94 0.25
CA VAL A 10 6.24 -3.99 0.91
C VAL A 10 6.67 -3.82 2.36
N ARG A 11 6.90 -2.57 2.78
CA ARG A 11 7.33 -2.25 4.14
C ARG A 11 6.39 -1.25 4.78
N GLY A 12 5.78 -1.63 5.90
CA GLY A 12 4.93 -0.75 6.70
C GLY A 12 5.67 -0.21 7.91
N PHE A 13 5.40 1.04 8.25
CA PHE A 13 5.95 1.78 9.39
C PHE A 13 4.78 2.37 10.19
N VAL A 14 4.89 2.38 11.52
CA VAL A 14 3.91 3.07 12.37
C VAL A 14 3.89 4.55 12.01
N ASN A 15 2.70 5.09 11.76
CA ASN A 15 2.55 6.52 11.60
C ASN A 15 2.54 7.20 12.99
N GLU A 16 3.69 7.71 13.42
CA GLU A 16 3.84 8.43 14.70
C GLU A 16 2.93 9.66 14.82
N LYS A 17 2.41 10.15 13.69
CA LYS A 17 1.50 11.29 13.63
C LYS A 17 0.04 10.86 13.55
N PHE A 18 -0.29 9.58 13.71
CA PHE A 18 -1.66 9.10 13.73
C PHE A 18 -2.51 9.86 14.75
N ASN A 19 -3.74 10.20 14.38
CA ASN A 19 -4.70 10.97 15.15
C ASN A 19 -4.25 12.40 15.57
N THR A 20 -3.11 12.88 15.06
CA THR A 20 -2.71 14.28 15.22
C THR A 20 -3.39 15.17 14.19
N THR A 21 -3.58 16.44 14.54
CA THR A 21 -4.15 17.46 13.64
C THR A 21 -3.09 18.06 12.71
N PHE A 22 -3.50 18.45 11.50
CA PHE A 22 -2.67 19.22 10.56
C PHE A 22 -3.36 20.46 9.99
N GLY A 23 -4.52 20.77 10.53
CA GLY A 23 -5.39 21.86 10.12
C GLY A 23 -6.69 21.79 10.91
N LYS A 24 -7.48 22.87 10.89
CA LYS A 24 -8.75 22.91 11.63
C LYS A 24 -9.64 21.73 11.21
N ASN A 25 -9.94 20.83 12.15
CA ASN A 25 -10.71 19.60 11.95
C ASN A 25 -10.12 18.59 10.93
N GLN A 26 -8.83 18.69 10.60
CA GLN A 26 -8.14 17.75 9.72
C GLN A 26 -7.19 16.86 10.53
N PHE A 27 -7.46 15.56 10.52
CA PHE A 27 -6.74 14.56 11.30
C PHE A 27 -6.00 13.58 10.39
N ARG A 28 -4.79 13.19 10.79
CA ARG A 28 -4.04 12.13 10.09
C ARG A 28 -4.61 10.77 10.48
N ARG A 29 -5.15 10.06 9.50
CA ARG A 29 -5.91 8.80 9.71
C ARG A 29 -5.19 7.53 9.24
N ALA A 30 -4.01 7.65 8.63
CA ALA A 30 -3.26 6.46 8.19
C ALA A 30 -2.65 5.77 9.41
N PHE A 31 -2.95 4.49 9.61
CA PHE A 31 -2.37 3.67 10.67
C PHE A 31 -0.89 3.39 10.40
N PHE A 32 -0.59 3.04 9.15
CA PHE A 32 0.76 2.79 8.68
C PHE A 32 1.08 3.66 7.46
N ASN A 33 2.31 4.16 7.40
CA ASN A 33 2.90 4.65 6.16
C ASN A 33 3.82 3.54 5.63
N GLY A 34 4.09 3.52 4.34
CA GLY A 34 4.91 2.47 3.78
C GLY A 34 5.39 2.73 2.37
N SER A 35 6.12 1.73 1.87
CA SER A 35 6.53 1.68 0.47
C SER A 35 6.34 0.29 -0.10
N VAL A 36 6.04 0.26 -1.40
CA VAL A 36 6.12 -0.91 -2.27
C VAL A 36 7.33 -0.69 -3.16
N GLU A 37 8.29 -1.60 -3.10
CA GLU A 37 9.55 -1.51 -3.85
C GLU A 37 9.67 -2.72 -4.76
N LEU A 38 9.73 -2.45 -6.07
CA LEU A 38 9.94 -3.47 -7.09
C LEU A 38 11.39 -3.44 -7.52
N ARG A 39 11.93 -4.63 -7.81
CA ARG A 39 13.27 -4.78 -8.36
C ARG A 39 13.18 -5.18 -9.84
N ASN A 40 14.12 -4.64 -10.63
CA ASN A 40 14.34 -4.90 -12.05
C ASN A 40 13.08 -4.81 -12.97
N PRO A 41 12.74 -3.63 -13.52
CA PRO A 41 13.35 -2.32 -13.22
C PRO A 41 13.06 -1.89 -11.78
N SER A 42 13.93 -1.04 -11.22
CA SER A 42 13.69 -0.53 -9.86
C SER A 42 12.52 0.46 -9.89
N SER A 43 11.55 0.30 -9.00
CA SER A 43 10.43 1.24 -8.87
C SER A 43 9.96 1.33 -7.43
N LYS A 44 9.52 2.51 -7.02
CA LYS A 44 9.07 2.76 -5.66
C LYS A 44 7.71 3.44 -5.67
N TYR A 45 6.79 2.86 -4.92
CA TYR A 45 5.47 3.41 -4.67
C TYR A 45 5.33 3.66 -3.16
N LEU A 46 4.57 4.68 -2.79
CA LEU A 46 4.23 5.00 -1.42
C LEU A 46 2.81 4.54 -1.15
N VAL A 47 2.61 4.05 0.07
CA VAL A 47 1.33 3.61 0.60
C VAL A 47 1.08 4.26 1.96
N ASP A 48 -0.14 4.70 2.16
CA ASP A 48 -0.70 5.11 3.45
C ASP A 48 -1.95 4.25 3.72
N TYR A 49 -1.93 3.45 4.77
CA TYR A 49 -2.96 2.46 5.08
C TYR A 49 -4.04 3.04 6.00
N TYR A 50 -5.28 3.07 5.53
CA TYR A 50 -6.45 3.60 6.23
C TYR A 50 -7.54 2.54 6.37
N GLN A 51 -8.45 2.72 7.31
CA GLN A 51 -9.73 2.00 7.26
C GLN A 51 -10.51 2.35 5.99
N TYR A 52 -11.34 1.41 5.55
CA TYR A 52 -12.10 1.48 4.29
C TYR A 52 -12.79 2.83 4.08
N ALA A 53 -13.58 3.30 5.05
CA ALA A 53 -14.35 4.54 4.90
C ALA A 53 -13.48 5.79 4.63
N ALA A 54 -12.29 5.87 5.25
CA ALA A 54 -11.37 6.97 5.03
C ALA A 54 -10.64 6.86 3.69
N TRP A 55 -10.28 5.64 3.29
CA TRP A 55 -9.66 5.35 2.00
C TRP A 55 -10.63 5.62 0.83
N GLU A 56 -11.87 5.16 0.95
CA GLU A 56 -12.94 5.36 -0.01
C GLU A 56 -13.21 6.85 -0.24
N ALA A 57 -13.35 7.64 0.83
CA ALA A 57 -13.56 9.08 0.75
C ALA A 57 -12.39 9.85 0.10
N SER A 58 -11.22 9.22 -0.04
CA SER A 58 -10.04 9.83 -0.66
C SER A 58 -9.92 9.57 -2.17
N ALA A 59 -10.78 8.72 -2.74
CA ALA A 59 -10.82 8.46 -4.17
C ALA A 59 -11.15 9.74 -4.97
N LYS A 60 -10.48 9.90 -6.12
CA LYS A 60 -10.63 11.10 -6.96
C LYS A 60 -10.78 10.80 -8.45
N SER A 61 -10.37 9.63 -8.92
CA SER A 61 -10.46 9.26 -10.34
C SER A 61 -11.57 8.23 -10.59
N ASP A 62 -12.00 8.13 -11.85
CA ASP A 62 -13.03 7.18 -12.26
C ASP A 62 -12.55 5.73 -12.08
N GLU A 63 -11.26 5.49 -12.25
CA GLU A 63 -10.61 4.20 -12.02
C GLU A 63 -10.67 3.82 -10.54
N GLN A 64 -10.35 4.75 -9.62
CA GLN A 64 -10.49 4.51 -8.18
C GLN A 64 -11.95 4.26 -7.79
N MET A 65 -12.90 4.98 -8.39
CA MET A 65 -14.32 4.76 -8.19
C MET A 65 -14.80 3.41 -8.75
N SER A 66 -14.17 2.92 -9.82
CA SER A 66 -14.42 1.58 -10.36
C SER A 66 -13.97 0.50 -9.37
N VAL A 67 -12.74 0.64 -8.83
CA VAL A 67 -12.20 -0.25 -7.78
C VAL A 67 -13.12 -0.28 -6.56
N ILE A 68 -13.56 0.87 -6.07
CA ILE A 68 -14.49 0.96 -4.93
C ILE A 68 -15.78 0.18 -5.21
N ARG A 69 -16.35 0.34 -6.41
CA ARG A 69 -17.58 -0.38 -6.81
C ARG A 69 -17.35 -1.90 -6.84
N GLN A 70 -16.20 -2.34 -7.35
CA GLN A 70 -15.83 -3.75 -7.37
C GLN A 70 -15.70 -4.32 -5.95
N LEU A 71 -14.98 -3.62 -5.05
CA LEU A 71 -14.76 -4.08 -3.68
C LEU A 71 -16.03 -4.05 -2.83
N ARG A 72 -16.94 -3.10 -3.06
CA ARG A 72 -18.27 -3.11 -2.40
C ARG A 72 -19.07 -4.37 -2.73
N GLY A 73 -18.89 -4.92 -3.93
CA GLY A 73 -19.56 -6.15 -4.34
C GLY A 73 -18.99 -7.44 -3.71
N SER A 74 -17.84 -7.37 -3.03
CA SER A 74 -17.12 -8.54 -2.50
C SER A 74 -17.08 -8.64 -0.98
N GLY A 75 -17.76 -7.75 -0.23
CA GLY A 75 -17.85 -7.81 1.24
C GLY A 75 -16.64 -7.23 1.99
N PHE A 76 -15.62 -6.74 1.28
CA PHE A 76 -14.45 -6.08 1.87
C PHE A 76 -14.77 -4.86 2.78
N PRO A 77 -15.76 -4.01 2.45
CA PRO A 77 -16.07 -2.84 3.28
C PRO A 77 -16.53 -3.16 4.71
N GLU A 78 -17.07 -4.36 4.93
CA GLU A 78 -17.61 -4.79 6.23
C GLU A 78 -16.53 -5.33 7.17
N ASN A 79 -15.33 -5.63 6.66
CA ASN A 79 -14.23 -6.13 7.45
C ASN A 79 -13.38 -4.98 8.00
N GLU A 80 -13.60 -4.64 9.27
CA GLU A 80 -12.89 -3.56 9.97
C GLU A 80 -11.39 -3.81 10.19
N ASP A 81 -10.93 -5.06 10.06
CA ASP A 81 -9.51 -5.42 10.16
C ASP A 81 -8.73 -4.99 8.91
N LEU A 82 -9.40 -4.85 7.76
CA LEU A 82 -8.73 -4.52 6.51
C LEU A 82 -8.31 -3.05 6.46
N LEU A 83 -7.06 -2.85 6.06
CA LEU A 83 -6.47 -1.55 5.81
C LEU A 83 -6.15 -1.38 4.33
N PHE A 84 -6.47 -0.21 3.79
CA PHE A 84 -6.45 0.07 2.37
C PHE A 84 -5.55 1.26 2.05
N SER A 85 -4.88 1.19 0.91
CA SER A 85 -4.05 2.26 0.40
C SER A 85 -4.17 2.45 -1.09
N TRP A 86 -4.22 3.70 -1.54
CA TRP A 86 -3.98 4.03 -2.95
C TRP A 86 -2.48 4.12 -3.22
N LEU A 87 -2.04 3.77 -4.42
CA LEU A 87 -0.62 3.86 -4.77
C LEU A 87 -0.21 5.24 -5.28
N VAL A 88 0.97 5.67 -4.84
CA VAL A 88 1.62 6.88 -5.32
C VAL A 88 3.03 6.53 -5.77
N ARG A 89 3.29 6.55 -7.08
CA ARG A 89 4.66 6.43 -7.60
C ARG A 89 5.53 7.54 -7.04
N TYR A 90 6.71 7.16 -6.57
CA TYR A 90 7.71 8.07 -6.05
C TYR A 90 8.99 7.95 -6.85
N ASP A 91 9.39 9.06 -7.46
CA ASP A 91 10.68 9.18 -8.12
C ASP A 91 11.73 9.63 -7.09
N PRO A 92 12.72 8.78 -6.75
CA PRO A 92 13.73 9.12 -5.75
C PRO A 92 14.72 10.19 -6.23
N LEU A 93 14.88 10.40 -7.54
CA LEU A 93 15.78 11.40 -8.11
C LEU A 93 15.13 12.78 -8.08
N THR A 94 13.91 12.90 -8.59
CA THR A 94 13.20 14.20 -8.66
C THR A 94 12.39 14.52 -7.41
N LYS A 95 12.20 13.53 -6.52
CA LYS A 95 11.30 13.59 -5.35
C LYS A 95 9.82 13.78 -5.72
N SER A 96 9.48 13.61 -6.99
CA SER A 96 8.13 13.72 -7.52
C SER A 96 7.23 12.60 -6.99
N LYS A 97 5.96 12.94 -6.78
CA LYS A 97 4.90 12.00 -6.39
C LYS A 97 3.81 12.03 -7.44
N THR A 98 3.54 10.88 -8.06
CA THR A 98 2.51 10.74 -9.09
C THR A 98 1.49 9.71 -8.62
N LYS A 99 0.21 10.07 -8.62
CA LYS A 99 -0.84 9.08 -8.37
C LYS A 99 -0.88 8.11 -9.54
N VAL A 100 -1.01 6.83 -9.24
CA VAL A 100 -1.13 5.78 -10.25
C VAL A 100 -2.35 4.95 -9.93
N ASP A 101 -2.86 4.26 -10.94
CA ASP A 101 -3.92 3.29 -10.73
C ASP A 101 -3.35 2.08 -10.01
N GLY A 102 -4.13 1.56 -9.06
CA GLY A 102 -3.68 0.50 -8.17
C GLY A 102 -3.94 0.82 -6.71
N TYR A 103 -3.92 -0.23 -5.91
CA TYR A 103 -4.20 -0.18 -4.48
C TYR A 103 -3.52 -1.33 -3.77
N SER A 104 -3.36 -1.18 -2.46
CA SER A 104 -2.90 -2.24 -1.57
C SER A 104 -3.90 -2.44 -0.43
N ILE A 105 -4.17 -3.70 -0.11
CA ILE A 105 -5.00 -4.14 1.01
C ILE A 105 -4.12 -4.96 1.94
N TYR A 106 -4.08 -4.58 3.21
CA TYR A 106 -3.39 -5.30 4.27
C TYR A 106 -4.41 -5.84 5.26
N ALA A 107 -4.33 -7.14 5.56
CA ALA A 107 -5.12 -7.85 6.56
C ALA A 107 -4.21 -8.25 7.74
N PRO A 108 -4.15 -7.45 8.83
CA PRO A 108 -3.35 -7.76 10.00
C PRO A 108 -3.71 -9.11 10.64
N SER A 109 -4.99 -9.50 10.67
CA SER A 109 -5.46 -10.73 11.31
C SER A 109 -4.98 -12.01 10.60
N THR A 110 -4.94 -12.02 9.27
CA THR A 110 -4.47 -13.17 8.48
C THR A 110 -3.01 -13.06 8.08
N SER A 111 -2.37 -11.91 8.34
CA SER A 111 -1.01 -11.61 7.88
C SER A 111 -0.87 -11.72 6.36
N GLU A 112 -1.87 -11.23 5.62
CA GLU A 112 -1.87 -11.22 4.16
C GLU A 112 -1.85 -9.79 3.64
N LEU A 113 -1.15 -9.58 2.53
CA LEU A 113 -1.13 -8.30 1.82
C LEU A 113 -1.34 -8.52 0.33
N TYR A 114 -2.41 -7.91 -0.18
CA TYR A 114 -2.68 -7.83 -1.61
C TYR A 114 -2.23 -6.47 -2.14
N THR A 115 -1.60 -6.44 -3.31
CA THR A 115 -1.31 -5.18 -4.00
C THR A 115 -1.45 -5.35 -5.50
N THR A 116 -2.06 -4.37 -6.14
CA THR A 116 -2.15 -4.28 -7.60
C THR A 116 -1.66 -2.91 -8.04
N ILE A 117 -0.91 -2.90 -9.13
CA ILE A 117 -0.31 -1.71 -9.74
C ILE A 117 -0.70 -1.68 -11.20
N ASN A 118 -1.25 -0.58 -11.67
CA ASN A 118 -1.47 -0.29 -13.08
C ASN A 118 -0.81 1.07 -13.41
N ASP A 119 0.48 1.00 -13.72
CA ASP A 119 1.35 2.13 -14.03
C ASP A 119 2.07 1.87 -15.37
N PRO A 120 1.36 2.02 -16.50
CA PRO A 120 1.92 1.74 -17.83
C PRO A 120 3.07 2.69 -18.20
N ASP A 121 3.07 3.93 -17.69
CA ASP A 121 4.15 4.90 -17.86
C ASP A 121 5.50 4.38 -17.34
N ASN A 122 5.46 3.47 -16.38
CA ASN A 122 6.62 2.85 -15.76
C ASN A 122 6.67 1.33 -16.01
N GLN A 123 5.95 0.86 -17.03
CA GLN A 123 5.89 -0.54 -17.47
C GLN A 123 5.58 -1.52 -16.32
N THR A 124 4.73 -1.11 -15.38
CA THR A 124 4.39 -1.90 -14.20
C THR A 124 2.88 -2.09 -14.16
N VAL A 125 2.41 -3.24 -14.66
CA VAL A 125 1.00 -3.65 -14.64
C VAL A 125 0.93 -5.06 -14.09
N GLU A 126 0.87 -5.18 -12.77
CA GLU A 126 1.15 -6.41 -12.04
C GLU A 126 0.35 -6.47 -10.73
N GLU A 127 0.17 -7.67 -10.19
CA GLU A 127 -0.50 -7.92 -8.91
C GLU A 127 0.26 -8.95 -8.10
N TRP A 128 0.20 -8.82 -6.77
CA TRP A 128 0.85 -9.73 -5.83
C TRP A 128 -0.06 -10.00 -4.64
N THR A 129 -0.02 -11.24 -4.15
CA THR A 129 -0.51 -11.63 -2.83
C THR A 129 0.68 -12.13 -2.02
N LEU A 130 0.96 -11.48 -0.90
CA LEU A 130 2.17 -11.68 -0.12
C LEU A 130 1.83 -12.04 1.33
N ASP A 131 2.59 -12.97 1.89
CA ASP A 131 2.60 -13.22 3.33
C ASP A 131 3.33 -12.08 4.04
N VAL A 132 2.75 -11.61 5.14
CA VAL A 132 3.27 -10.52 5.96
C VAL A 132 4.01 -11.08 7.17
N HIS A 133 5.23 -10.61 7.36
CA HIS A 133 6.04 -10.90 8.54
C HIS A 133 6.15 -9.67 9.44
N LEU A 134 5.70 -9.80 10.68
CA LEU A 134 5.85 -8.77 11.70
C LEU A 134 7.30 -8.67 12.16
N CYS A 135 7.82 -7.44 12.23
CA CYS A 135 9.18 -7.17 12.67
C CYS A 135 9.28 -7.12 14.19
N ARG A 136 10.24 -7.85 14.77
CA ARG A 136 10.45 -7.91 16.24
C ARG A 136 10.94 -6.59 16.85
N ASN A 137 11.67 -5.78 16.08
CA ASN A 137 12.26 -4.54 16.52
C ASN A 137 11.52 -3.34 15.93
N ILE A 138 10.68 -2.69 16.73
CA ILE A 138 9.92 -1.50 16.36
C ILE A 138 10.70 -0.25 16.78
N GLY A 139 10.67 0.82 15.97
CA GLY A 139 11.29 2.11 16.28
C GLY A 139 11.31 3.06 15.09
N ALA A 140 11.81 4.29 15.29
CA ALA A 140 11.91 5.29 14.24
C ALA A 140 12.68 4.73 13.03
N ASN A 141 12.09 4.84 11.83
CA ASN A 141 12.61 4.31 10.56
C ASN A 141 12.77 2.78 10.49
N LYS A 142 12.20 2.01 11.43
CA LYS A 142 12.17 0.55 11.35
C LYS A 142 10.79 0.08 10.89
N PRO A 143 10.71 -0.79 9.89
CA PRO A 143 9.42 -1.35 9.50
C PRO A 143 8.84 -2.15 10.66
N VAL A 144 7.53 -2.07 10.82
CA VAL A 144 6.76 -2.89 11.76
C VAL A 144 6.28 -4.18 11.11
N PHE A 145 6.15 -4.18 9.78
CA PHE A 145 5.92 -5.38 9.00
C PHE A 145 6.63 -5.30 7.65
N ILE A 146 6.93 -6.47 7.09
CA ILE A 146 7.45 -6.64 5.73
C ILE A 146 6.65 -7.73 5.04
N ALA A 147 6.25 -7.51 3.80
CA ALA A 147 5.67 -8.53 2.92
C ALA A 147 6.54 -8.61 1.66
N THR A 148 7.00 -9.79 1.28
CA THR A 148 7.93 -9.94 0.15
C THR A 148 7.93 -11.34 -0.42
N ASN A 149 8.22 -11.46 -1.72
CA ASN A 149 8.47 -12.74 -2.39
C ASN A 149 9.98 -13.02 -2.56
N VAL A 150 10.85 -12.22 -1.92
CA VAL A 150 12.29 -12.50 -1.84
C VAL A 150 12.67 -12.97 -0.45
N ASP A 151 13.67 -13.85 -0.38
CA ASP A 151 14.19 -14.33 0.90
C ASP A 151 14.70 -13.17 1.77
N LEU A 152 14.17 -13.08 2.99
CA LEU A 152 14.62 -12.18 4.05
C LEU A 152 15.83 -12.80 4.77
N ASN A 153 16.95 -12.99 4.07
CA ASN A 153 18.22 -13.44 4.67
C ASN A 153 18.97 -12.33 5.40
#